data_AF-A0A438AEY1-F1
#
_entry.id   AF-A0A438AEY1-F1
#
_cell.length_a   1.000
_cell.length_b   1.000
_cell.length_c   1.000
_cell.angle_alpha   90.00
_cell.angle_beta   90.00
_cell.angle_gamma   90.00
#
_symmetry.space_group_name_H-M   'P 1'
#
loop_
_entity.id
_entity.type
_entity.pdbx_description
1 polymer ?
#
loop_
_entity_poly.entity_id
_entity_poly.type
_entity_poly.pdbx_seq_one_letter_code
_entity_poly.pdbx_strand_id
1 'polypeptide(L)'
;MTMLTDEQERRLREAREQLEAAQKTIAELEGVRRRLYASRRKRARHKVAPPKGPETDVVATNVEDTCENSVPVSNSLERLLRHRKQKAPLPEPAEIKRVYEELGSLGRVAKALGRDRRETAKALAAAGIDIREDIARQWESGSSLRELRERHGLGCDTISRWIKSTGRTVEPRNANRKCDEQLIVETYLETRSANRCAQVAGVSWGKARDVLRQRGMWEK
;
A
#
# COMPACT_ATOMS: atom_id res chain seq x y z
N MET A 1 -53.05 34.60 -14.04
CA MET A 1 -51.99 35.11 -13.14
C MET A 1 -52.24 34.51 -11.76
N THR A 2 -51.56 33.43 -11.41
CA THR A 2 -51.68 32.80 -10.09
C THR A 2 -50.85 33.60 -9.09
N MET A 3 -51.51 34.49 -8.36
CA MET A 3 -50.90 35.21 -7.24
C MET A 3 -50.50 34.17 -6.18
N LEU A 4 -49.20 34.01 -5.94
CA LEU A 4 -48.70 33.25 -4.79
C LEU A 4 -49.29 33.90 -3.53
N THR A 5 -49.80 33.09 -2.61
CA THR A 5 -50.26 33.62 -1.34
C THR A 5 -49.07 34.18 -0.57
N ASP A 6 -49.25 35.26 0.19
CA ASP A 6 -48.16 35.91 0.96
C ASP A 6 -47.40 34.91 1.84
N GLU A 7 -48.07 33.84 2.28
CA GLU A 7 -47.48 32.76 3.06
C GLU A 7 -46.53 31.87 2.24
N GLN A 8 -46.86 31.60 0.96
CA GLN A 8 -45.97 30.88 0.05
C GLN A 8 -44.73 31.71 -0.30
N GLU A 9 -44.87 33.03 -0.41
CA GLU A 9 -43.73 33.92 -0.62
C GLU A 9 -42.79 33.96 0.58
N ARG A 10 -43.33 33.98 1.82
CA ARG A 10 -42.52 33.92 3.04
C ARG A 10 -41.75 32.61 3.12
N ARG A 11 -42.41 31.47 2.89
CA ARG A 11 -41.76 30.14 2.88
C ARG A 11 -40.68 30.05 1.79
N LEU A 12 -40.90 30.66 0.63
CA LEU A 12 -39.89 30.71 -0.44
C LEU A 12 -38.67 31.56 -0.06
N ARG A 13 -38.85 32.67 0.66
CA ARG A 13 -37.74 33.50 1.16
C ARG A 13 -36.93 32.75 2.23
N GLU A 14 -37.61 32.16 3.21
CA GLU A 14 -36.98 31.36 4.27
C GLU A 14 -36.19 30.17 3.68
N ALA A 15 -36.76 29.47 2.70
CA ALA A 15 -36.08 28.37 2.03
C ALA A 15 -34.82 28.83 1.26
N ARG A 16 -34.85 30.02 0.64
CA ARG A 16 -33.68 30.60 -0.04
C ARG A 16 -32.60 31.00 0.94
N GLU A 17 -32.96 31.62 2.06
CA GLU A 17 -32.02 31.99 3.12
C GLU A 17 -31.34 30.75 3.74
N GLN A 18 -32.11 29.68 3.97
CA GLN A 18 -31.56 28.41 4.45
C GLN A 18 -30.60 27.79 3.44
N LEU A 19 -30.91 27.87 2.14
CA LEU A 19 -30.06 27.34 1.08
C LEU A 19 -28.75 28.13 0.98
N GLU A 20 -28.81 29.46 1.06
CA GLU A 20 -27.61 30.31 1.10
C GLU A 20 -26.75 30.06 2.35
N ALA A 21 -27.38 29.88 3.52
CA ALA A 21 -26.66 29.53 4.74
C ALA A 21 -25.97 28.16 4.62
N ALA A 22 -26.66 27.16 4.06
CA ALA A 22 -26.08 25.85 3.80
C ALA A 22 -24.91 25.92 2.80
N GLN A 23 -25.03 26.70 1.73
CA GLN A 23 -23.93 26.89 0.77
C GLN A 23 -22.70 27.56 1.40
N LYS A 24 -22.90 28.56 2.28
CA LYS A 24 -21.79 29.20 3.02
C LYS A 24 -21.06 28.20 3.92
N THR A 25 -21.79 27.38 4.68
CA THR A 25 -21.17 26.36 5.55
C THR A 25 -20.40 25.30 4.75
N ILE A 26 -20.91 24.88 3.59
CA ILE A 26 -20.20 23.97 2.68
C ILE A 26 -18.90 24.62 2.19
N ALA A 27 -18.94 25.88 1.75
CA ALA A 27 -17.76 26.59 1.27
C ALA A 27 -16.67 26.74 2.36
N GLU A 28 -17.08 26.99 3.61
CA GLU A 28 -16.17 27.04 4.75
C GLU A 28 -15.50 25.68 5.02
N LEU A 29 -16.28 24.61 5.04
CA LEU A 29 -15.79 23.24 5.24
C LEU A 29 -14.85 22.81 4.11
N GLU A 30 -15.15 23.17 2.86
CA GLU A 30 -14.26 22.95 1.72
C GLU A 30 -12.94 23.72 1.85
N GLY A 31 -13.00 24.97 2.33
CA GLY A 31 -11.82 25.79 2.62
C GLY A 31 -10.93 25.15 3.69
N VAL A 32 -11.52 24.61 4.76
CA VAL A 32 -10.79 23.86 5.81
C VAL A 32 -10.19 22.58 5.23
N ARG A 33 -10.94 21.82 4.42
CA ARG A 33 -10.48 20.59 3.78
C ARG A 33 -9.30 20.86 2.84
N ARG A 34 -9.35 21.93 2.03
CA ARG A 34 -8.24 22.36 1.15
C ARG A 34 -7.00 22.73 1.96
N ARG A 35 -7.15 23.45 3.08
CA ARG A 35 -6.03 23.79 4.01
C ARG A 35 -5.39 22.54 4.62
N LEU A 36 -6.19 21.56 5.06
CA LEU A 36 -5.69 20.30 5.61
C LEU A 36 -4.94 19.46 4.55
N TYR A 37 -5.45 19.40 3.32
CA TYR A 37 -4.78 18.73 2.21
C TYR A 37 -3.45 19.40 1.84
N ALA A 38 -3.39 20.74 1.78
CA ALA A 38 -2.16 21.48 1.49
C ALA A 38 -1.08 21.26 2.57
N SER A 39 -1.47 21.27 3.84
CA SER A 39 -0.56 21.03 4.98
C SER A 39 0.02 19.61 4.99
N ARG A 40 -0.78 18.60 4.63
CA ARG A 40 -0.29 17.21 4.48
C ARG A 40 0.72 17.07 3.34
N ARG A 41 0.52 17.79 2.23
CA ARG A 41 1.41 17.75 1.06
C ARG A 41 2.77 18.41 1.33
N LYS A 42 2.83 19.47 2.14
CA LYS A 42 4.09 20.11 2.57
C LYS A 42 4.93 19.20 3.48
N ARG A 43 4.31 18.49 4.43
CA ARG A 43 5.02 17.56 5.32
C ARG A 43 5.58 16.32 4.60
N ALA A 44 4.94 15.88 3.53
CA ALA A 44 5.44 14.77 2.72
C ALA A 44 6.70 15.12 1.90
N ARG A 45 6.88 16.39 1.50
CA ARG A 45 8.06 16.82 0.72
C ARG A 45 9.33 16.99 1.56
N HIS A 46 9.21 17.39 2.83
CA HIS A 46 10.37 17.50 3.72
C HIS A 46 10.95 16.17 4.21
N LYS A 47 10.27 15.03 3.95
CA LYS A 47 10.71 13.71 4.42
C LYS A 47 11.43 12.86 3.34
N VAL A 48 11.61 13.39 2.12
CA VAL A 48 12.18 12.64 0.97
C VAL A 48 13.35 13.40 0.30
N ALA A 49 14.03 14.30 1.01
CA ALA A 49 15.29 14.85 0.55
C ALA A 49 16.45 14.13 1.25
N PRO A 50 17.19 13.21 0.60
CA PRO A 50 18.49 12.79 1.10
C PRO A 50 19.47 13.99 1.05
N PRO A 51 20.35 14.17 2.04
CA PRO A 51 21.36 15.21 1.99
C PRO A 51 22.32 14.91 0.83
N LYS A 52 22.39 15.82 -0.15
CA LYS A 52 23.50 15.89 -1.10
C LYS A 52 24.76 16.22 -0.29
N GLY A 53 25.75 15.32 -0.33
CA GLY A 53 27.09 15.60 0.20
C GLY A 53 27.77 16.72 -0.60
N PRO A 54 28.68 17.48 0.02
CA PRO A 54 29.47 18.47 -0.69
C PRO A 54 30.56 17.78 -1.53
N GLU A 55 30.71 18.28 -2.75
CA GLU A 55 31.80 18.02 -3.68
C GLU A 55 33.12 18.49 -3.04
N THR A 56 34.12 17.61 -2.99
CA THR A 56 35.50 17.97 -2.62
C THR A 56 36.28 18.22 -3.89
N ASP A 57 36.54 19.49 -4.17
CA ASP A 57 37.62 19.92 -5.06
C ASP A 57 38.97 19.84 -4.33
N VAL A 58 39.96 19.46 -5.12
CA VAL A 58 41.35 19.20 -4.75
C VAL A 58 42.11 20.52 -4.60
N VAL A 59 42.65 20.81 -3.42
CA VAL A 59 43.85 21.68 -3.28
C VAL A 59 44.73 21.11 -2.18
N ALA A 60 45.95 20.76 -2.57
CA ALA A 60 47.03 20.35 -1.69
C ALA A 60 47.71 21.58 -1.09
N THR A 61 48.04 21.52 0.22
CA THR A 61 49.22 22.13 0.83
C THR A 61 49.50 21.43 2.16
N ASN A 62 50.73 20.92 2.28
CA ASN A 62 51.30 20.32 3.49
C ASN A 62 51.51 21.36 4.59
N VAL A 63 51.19 21.02 5.84
CA VAL A 63 51.94 21.43 7.04
C VAL A 63 51.79 20.30 8.07
N GLU A 64 52.93 19.84 8.58
CA GLU A 64 53.07 18.86 9.67
C GLU A 64 52.61 19.46 11.00
N ASP A 65 51.86 18.71 11.82
CA ASP A 65 52.20 18.58 13.24
C ASP A 65 51.46 17.43 13.94
N THR A 66 52.14 16.92 14.94
CA THR A 66 51.88 15.79 15.83
C THR A 66 50.48 15.74 16.46
N CYS A 67 49.91 14.52 16.58
CA CYS A 67 49.50 13.93 17.87
C CYS A 67 48.87 12.54 17.69
N GLU A 68 49.32 11.66 18.57
CA GLU A 68 48.91 10.29 18.86
C GLU A 68 47.39 10.12 18.91
N ASN A 69 46.86 9.09 18.24
CA ASN A 69 45.80 8.23 18.77
C ASN A 69 45.59 7.04 17.82
N SER A 70 46.17 5.92 18.21
CA SER A 70 45.92 4.59 17.69
C SER A 70 44.46 4.20 17.93
N VAL A 71 43.62 4.28 16.89
CA VAL A 71 42.32 3.60 16.91
C VAL A 71 42.55 2.16 16.44
N PRO A 72 42.26 1.14 17.27
CA PRO A 72 42.53 -0.24 16.90
C PRO A 72 41.55 -0.69 15.80
N VAL A 73 42.14 -1.21 14.72
CA VAL A 73 41.47 -1.94 13.64
C VAL A 73 40.93 -3.28 14.19
N SER A 74 39.87 -3.22 15.00
CA SER A 74 39.29 -4.43 15.65
C SER A 74 37.76 -4.44 15.69
N ASN A 75 37.07 -3.76 14.77
CA ASN A 75 35.59 -3.67 14.82
C ASN A 75 34.82 -4.40 13.70
N SER A 76 35.51 -4.95 12.69
CA SER A 76 34.82 -5.66 11.59
C SER A 76 34.38 -7.08 11.98
N LEU A 77 35.20 -7.79 12.77
CA LEU A 77 34.87 -9.14 13.25
C LEU A 77 33.87 -9.11 14.41
N GLU A 78 33.94 -8.13 15.31
CA GLU A 78 32.95 -8.00 16.39
C GLU A 78 31.53 -7.70 15.87
N ARG A 79 31.39 -6.91 14.79
CA ARG A 79 30.09 -6.68 14.15
C ARG A 79 29.52 -7.94 13.50
N LEU A 80 30.38 -8.83 12.98
CA LEU A 80 29.97 -10.14 12.46
C LEU A 80 29.61 -11.15 13.56
N LEU A 81 30.28 -11.07 14.72
CA LEU A 81 30.08 -11.99 15.83
C LEU A 81 28.89 -11.63 16.75
N ARG A 82 28.46 -10.36 16.79
CA ARG A 82 27.34 -9.91 17.65
C ARG A 82 25.96 -10.43 17.27
N HIS A 83 25.77 -11.15 16.15
CA HIS A 83 24.46 -11.66 15.73
C HIS A 83 24.35 -13.18 15.62
N ARG A 84 25.40 -13.93 15.99
CA ARG A 84 25.25 -15.35 16.26
C ARG A 84 24.75 -15.54 17.70
N LYS A 85 23.63 -14.92 18.05
CA LYS A 85 22.85 -15.36 19.23
C LYS A 85 22.58 -16.83 18.98
N GLN A 86 23.11 -17.69 19.85
CA GLN A 86 22.79 -19.11 19.84
C GLN A 86 21.25 -19.18 19.80
N LYS A 87 20.70 -19.58 18.64
CA LYS A 87 19.26 -19.69 18.49
C LYS A 87 18.84 -20.69 19.54
N ALA A 88 17.91 -20.29 20.41
CA ALA A 88 17.30 -21.23 21.34
C ALA A 88 16.92 -22.51 20.56
N PRO A 89 16.99 -23.70 21.19
CA PRO A 89 16.44 -24.89 20.56
C PRO A 89 14.99 -24.61 20.12
N LEU A 90 14.60 -25.16 18.97
CA LEU A 90 13.21 -25.05 18.54
C LEU A 90 12.35 -25.75 19.61
N PRO A 91 11.23 -25.15 20.03
CA PRO A 91 10.30 -25.82 20.92
C PRO A 91 9.77 -27.10 20.27
N GLU A 92 9.26 -28.01 21.09
CA GLU A 92 8.78 -29.30 20.60
C GLU A 92 7.67 -29.08 19.53
N PRO A 93 7.64 -29.86 18.45
CA PRO A 93 6.61 -29.72 17.40
C PRO A 93 5.18 -29.76 17.95
N ALA A 94 4.92 -30.49 19.04
CA ALA A 94 3.61 -30.54 19.70
C ALA A 94 3.21 -29.18 20.31
N GLU A 95 4.14 -28.48 20.96
CA GLU A 95 3.91 -27.15 21.53
C GLU A 95 3.62 -26.13 20.43
N ILE A 96 4.36 -26.21 19.32
CA ILE A 96 4.17 -25.33 18.17
C ILE A 96 2.75 -25.49 17.59
N LYS A 97 2.24 -26.72 17.50
CA LYS A 97 0.85 -26.97 17.07
C LYS A 97 -0.16 -26.32 17.99
N ARG A 98 -0.05 -26.56 19.30
CA ARG A 98 -0.97 -26.02 20.31
C ARG A 98 -1.03 -24.49 20.25
N VAL A 99 0.14 -23.85 20.22
CA VAL A 99 0.24 -22.38 20.15
C VAL A 99 -0.37 -21.85 18.85
N TYR A 100 -0.23 -22.58 17.74
CA TYR A 100 -0.84 -22.19 16.47
C TYR A 100 -2.36 -22.35 16.47
N GLU A 101 -2.88 -23.47 16.99
CA GLU A 101 -4.32 -23.71 17.13
C GLU A 101 -4.99 -22.65 18.02
N GLU A 102 -4.31 -22.23 19.09
CA GLU A 102 -4.79 -21.19 20.00
C GLU A 102 -4.78 -19.79 19.35
N LEU A 103 -3.71 -19.43 18.63
CA LEU A 103 -3.53 -18.05 18.14
C LEU A 103 -4.06 -17.81 16.72
N GLY A 104 -4.14 -18.85 15.89
CA GLY A 104 -4.65 -18.81 14.52
C GLY A 104 -3.94 -17.84 13.57
N SER A 105 -2.73 -17.41 13.92
CA SER A 105 -1.99 -16.35 13.23
C SER A 105 -0.49 -16.57 13.27
N LEU A 106 0.13 -16.63 12.08
CA LEU A 106 1.59 -16.72 11.97
C LEU A 106 2.31 -15.61 12.72
N GLY A 107 1.80 -14.37 12.63
CA GLY A 107 2.41 -13.21 13.29
C GLY A 107 2.35 -13.29 14.81
N ARG A 108 1.23 -13.78 15.37
CA ARG A 108 1.08 -13.97 16.82
C ARG A 108 1.94 -15.11 17.33
N VAL A 109 1.99 -16.23 16.62
CA VAL A 109 2.86 -17.37 16.97
C VAL A 109 4.33 -16.96 16.92
N ALA A 110 4.74 -16.20 15.89
CA ALA A 110 6.11 -15.70 15.80
C ALA A 110 6.49 -14.84 17.02
N LYS A 111 5.57 -13.97 17.46
CA LYS A 111 5.74 -13.15 18.66
C LYS A 111 5.78 -14.01 19.94
N ALA A 112 4.90 -15.00 20.07
CA ALA A 112 4.85 -15.91 21.22
C ALA A 112 6.14 -16.73 21.36
N LEU A 113 6.70 -17.20 20.24
CA LEU A 113 7.95 -17.95 20.22
C LEU A 113 9.21 -17.05 20.28
N GLY A 114 9.06 -15.72 20.21
CA GLY A 114 10.19 -14.79 20.11
C GLY A 114 11.04 -14.99 18.87
N ARG A 115 10.44 -15.45 17.76
CA ARG A 115 11.13 -15.82 16.51
C ARG A 115 10.73 -14.94 15.35
N ASP A 116 11.57 -14.94 14.33
CA ASP A 116 11.22 -14.39 13.02
C ASP A 116 10.12 -15.21 12.35
N ARG A 117 9.21 -14.54 11.65
CA ARG A 117 8.09 -15.20 10.93
C ARG A 117 8.54 -16.30 9.97
N ARG A 118 9.72 -16.14 9.35
CA ARG A 118 10.29 -17.15 8.45
C ARG A 118 10.75 -18.40 9.20
N GLU A 119 11.29 -18.24 10.41
CA GLU A 119 11.67 -19.36 11.27
C GLU A 119 10.43 -20.04 11.83
N THR A 120 9.44 -19.27 12.25
CA THR A 120 8.14 -19.79 12.70
C THR A 120 7.46 -20.59 11.60
N ALA A 121 7.45 -20.11 10.36
CA ALA A 121 6.90 -20.87 9.23
C ALA A 121 7.63 -22.19 8.99
N LYS A 122 8.97 -22.23 9.16
CA LYS A 122 9.75 -23.47 9.11
C LYS A 122 9.43 -24.40 10.28
N ALA A 123 9.26 -23.85 11.48
CA ALA A 123 8.93 -24.60 12.68
C ALA A 123 7.51 -25.22 12.59
N LEU A 124 6.55 -24.47 12.04
CA LEU A 124 5.20 -24.95 11.73
C LEU A 124 5.26 -26.08 10.68
N ALA A 125 6.03 -25.89 9.61
CA ALA A 125 6.22 -26.94 8.61
C ALA A 125 6.87 -28.20 9.20
N ALA A 126 7.86 -28.05 10.10
CA ALA A 126 8.46 -29.17 10.82
C ALA A 126 7.47 -29.87 11.76
N ALA A 127 6.50 -29.13 12.30
CA ALA A 127 5.38 -29.70 13.04
C ALA A 127 4.32 -30.34 12.12
N GLY A 128 4.39 -30.18 10.80
CA GLY A 128 3.39 -30.70 9.86
C GLY A 128 2.19 -29.77 9.63
N ILE A 129 2.30 -28.50 10.01
CA ILE A 129 1.33 -27.44 9.67
C ILE A 129 1.84 -26.68 8.45
N ASP A 130 1.13 -26.80 7.33
CA ASP A 130 1.37 -25.94 6.16
C ASP A 130 0.54 -24.66 6.24
N ILE A 131 1.19 -23.60 6.72
CA ILE A 131 0.60 -22.26 6.81
C ILE A 131 0.12 -21.71 5.46
N ARG A 132 0.71 -22.15 4.34
CA ARG A 132 0.32 -21.70 3.00
C ARG A 132 -1.03 -22.27 2.63
N GLU A 133 -1.23 -23.57 2.86
CA GLU A 133 -2.52 -24.24 2.66
C GLU A 133 -3.60 -23.69 3.58
N ASP A 134 -3.29 -23.38 4.83
CA ASP A 134 -4.25 -22.73 5.75
C ASP A 134 -4.72 -21.36 5.24
N ILE A 135 -3.78 -20.52 4.82
CA ILE A 135 -4.11 -19.20 4.26
C ILE A 135 -4.93 -19.35 2.97
N ALA A 136 -4.60 -20.36 2.16
CA ALA A 136 -5.28 -20.64 0.92
C ALA A 136 -6.71 -21.19 1.13
N ARG A 137 -6.94 -22.01 2.16
CA ARG A 137 -8.29 -22.43 2.59
C ARG A 137 -9.12 -21.26 3.10
N GLN A 138 -8.51 -20.34 3.87
CA GLN A 138 -9.19 -19.12 4.32
C GLN A 138 -9.58 -18.22 3.13
N TRP A 139 -8.74 -18.14 2.10
CA TRP A 139 -9.06 -17.47 0.85
C TRP A 139 -10.26 -18.12 0.13
N GLU A 140 -10.28 -19.45 0.00
CA GLU A 140 -11.42 -20.18 -0.60
C GLU A 140 -12.73 -19.99 0.18
N SER A 141 -12.65 -19.86 1.50
CA SER A 141 -13.82 -19.54 2.34
C SER A 141 -14.35 -18.10 2.15
N GLY A 142 -13.73 -17.30 1.28
CA GLY A 142 -14.15 -15.94 0.97
C GLY A 142 -13.46 -14.83 1.77
N SER A 143 -12.40 -15.14 2.52
CA SER A 143 -11.65 -14.10 3.25
C SER A 143 -10.94 -13.14 2.29
N SER A 144 -11.00 -11.85 2.55
CA SER A 144 -10.31 -10.87 1.69
C SER A 144 -8.79 -10.87 1.95
N LEU A 145 -7.98 -10.47 0.95
CA LEU A 145 -6.53 -10.30 1.12
C LEU A 145 -6.19 -9.32 2.27
N ARG A 146 -7.09 -8.37 2.54
CA ARG A 146 -6.93 -7.40 3.62
C ARG A 146 -7.12 -8.05 4.99
N GLU A 147 -8.13 -8.90 5.15
CA GLU A 147 -8.33 -9.69 6.38
C GLU A 147 -7.19 -10.66 6.63
N LEU A 148 -6.73 -11.36 5.58
CA LEU A 148 -5.59 -12.27 5.68
C LEU A 148 -4.32 -11.54 6.11
N ARG A 149 -4.09 -10.33 5.58
CA ARG A 149 -2.99 -9.46 6.01
C ARG A 149 -3.11 -9.07 7.47
N GLU A 150 -4.29 -8.67 7.92
CA GLU A 150 -4.51 -8.24 9.31
C GLU A 150 -4.33 -9.42 10.27
N ARG A 151 -4.87 -10.60 9.92
CA ARG A 151 -4.77 -11.81 10.73
C ARG A 151 -3.34 -12.31 10.83
N HIS A 152 -2.64 -12.47 9.71
CA HIS A 152 -1.31 -13.13 9.68
C HIS A 152 -0.13 -12.16 9.73
N GLY A 153 -0.36 -10.85 9.55
CA GLY A 153 0.70 -9.83 9.54
C GLY A 153 1.60 -9.88 8.30
N LEU A 154 1.18 -10.57 7.25
CA LEU A 154 1.92 -10.72 5.99
C LEU A 154 1.47 -9.65 4.98
N GLY A 155 2.39 -9.21 4.12
CA GLY A 155 2.05 -8.33 3.01
C GLY A 155 1.10 -9.02 2.01
N CYS A 156 0.18 -8.26 1.39
CA CYS A 156 -0.78 -8.80 0.43
C CYS A 156 -0.10 -9.52 -0.74
N ASP A 157 1.07 -9.05 -1.19
CA ASP A 157 1.84 -9.68 -2.28
C ASP A 157 2.41 -11.04 -1.87
N THR A 158 2.80 -11.20 -0.60
CA THR A 158 3.29 -12.47 -0.05
C THR A 158 2.14 -13.46 0.06
N ILE A 159 1.00 -13.01 0.60
CA ILE A 159 -0.23 -13.83 0.70
C ILE A 159 -0.67 -14.28 -0.69
N SER A 160 -0.73 -13.37 -1.67
CA SER A 160 -1.10 -13.68 -3.05
C SER A 160 -0.17 -14.71 -3.68
N ARG A 161 1.15 -14.60 -3.44
CA ARG A 161 2.12 -15.59 -3.91
C ARG A 161 1.93 -16.96 -3.25
N TRP A 162 1.63 -16.99 -1.95
CA TRP A 162 1.38 -18.24 -1.23
C TRP A 162 0.12 -18.94 -1.72
N ILE A 163 -0.98 -18.21 -1.89
CA ILE A 163 -2.21 -18.77 -2.45
C ILE A 163 -1.95 -19.32 -3.87
N LYS A 164 -1.27 -18.56 -4.73
CA LYS A 164 -0.88 -19.03 -6.07
C LYS A 164 0.00 -20.28 -6.05
N SER A 165 0.90 -20.40 -5.08
CA SER A 165 1.77 -21.58 -4.94
C SER A 165 1.00 -22.86 -4.60
N THR A 166 -0.23 -22.73 -4.09
CA THR A 166 -1.14 -23.87 -3.84
C THR A 166 -2.04 -24.19 -5.04
N GLY A 167 -1.83 -23.55 -6.20
CA GLY A 167 -2.64 -23.75 -7.41
C GLY A 167 -3.93 -22.93 -7.49
N ARG A 168 -4.23 -22.11 -6.48
CA ARG A 168 -5.44 -21.27 -6.46
C ARG A 168 -5.23 -19.94 -7.18
N THR A 169 -6.31 -19.46 -7.80
CA THR A 169 -6.32 -18.19 -8.51
C THR A 169 -6.59 -17.04 -7.54
N VAL A 170 -5.72 -16.03 -7.58
CA VAL A 170 -5.93 -14.75 -6.91
C VAL A 170 -6.02 -13.70 -7.99
N GLU A 171 -7.17 -13.03 -8.05
CA GLU A 171 -7.37 -11.93 -8.99
C GLU A 171 -6.32 -10.83 -8.73
N PRO A 172 -5.73 -10.27 -9.81
CA PRO A 172 -4.86 -9.14 -9.65
C PRO A 172 -5.64 -7.97 -9.03
N ARG A 173 -5.01 -7.27 -8.08
CA ARG A 173 -5.51 -5.98 -7.57
C ARG A 173 -5.91 -5.10 -8.75
N ASN A 174 -7.02 -4.36 -8.65
CA ASN A 174 -7.60 -3.54 -9.75
C ASN A 174 -6.57 -2.77 -10.62
N ALA A 175 -5.47 -2.29 -10.05
CA ALA A 175 -4.40 -1.59 -10.79
C ALA A 175 -3.62 -2.48 -11.79
N ASN A 176 -3.66 -3.81 -11.62
CA ASN A 176 -2.96 -4.82 -12.40
C ASN A 176 -3.91 -5.67 -13.26
N ARG A 177 -5.23 -5.39 -13.25
CA ARG A 177 -6.14 -6.03 -14.19
C ARG A 177 -5.73 -5.56 -15.58
N LYS A 178 -5.26 -6.51 -16.42
CA LYS A 178 -4.94 -6.20 -17.81
C LYS A 178 -6.24 -5.73 -18.45
N CYS A 179 -6.20 -4.53 -19.02
CA CYS A 179 -7.30 -4.03 -19.82
C CYS A 179 -7.23 -4.66 -21.20
N ASP A 180 -8.39 -4.95 -21.78
CA ASP A 180 -8.47 -5.43 -23.16
C ASP A 180 -8.17 -4.27 -24.10
N GLU A 181 -6.89 -4.09 -24.43
CA GLU A 181 -6.42 -3.00 -25.28
C GLU A 181 -7.06 -3.04 -26.67
N GLN A 182 -7.32 -4.25 -27.19
CA GLN A 182 -8.00 -4.45 -28.48
C GLN A 182 -9.41 -3.87 -28.46
N LEU A 183 -10.19 -4.18 -27.42
CA LEU A 183 -11.54 -3.66 -27.24
C LEU A 183 -11.55 -2.13 -27.18
N ILE A 184 -10.57 -1.52 -26.51
CA ILE A 184 -10.40 -0.05 -26.46
C ILE A 184 -10.14 0.51 -27.86
N VAL A 185 -9.28 -0.14 -28.64
CA VAL A 185 -8.93 0.31 -30.00
C VAL A 185 -10.11 0.16 -30.97
N GLU A 186 -10.78 -0.99 -30.98
CA GLU A 186 -11.94 -1.26 -31.83
C GLU A 186 -13.06 -0.26 -31.56
N THR A 187 -13.42 -0.10 -30.28
CA THR A 187 -14.43 0.88 -29.85
C THR A 187 -14.03 2.30 -30.26
N TYR A 188 -12.74 2.62 -30.26
CA TYR A 188 -12.26 3.95 -30.66
C TYR A 188 -12.37 4.18 -32.16
N LEU A 189 -12.07 3.17 -32.98
CA LEU A 189 -12.23 3.26 -34.43
C LEU A 189 -13.70 3.48 -34.81
N GLU A 190 -14.62 2.84 -34.10
CA GLU A 190 -16.07 2.98 -34.30
C GLU A 190 -16.62 4.33 -33.82
N THR A 191 -16.29 4.73 -32.59
CA THR A 191 -16.97 5.85 -31.91
C THR A 191 -16.17 7.14 -31.87
N ARG A 192 -14.85 7.07 -32.14
CA ARG A 192 -13.88 8.17 -31.98
C ARG A 192 -13.90 8.85 -30.61
N SER A 193 -14.41 8.18 -29.57
CA SER A 193 -14.59 8.72 -28.23
C SER A 193 -13.87 7.89 -27.17
N ALA A 194 -12.84 8.48 -26.55
CA ALA A 194 -12.12 7.84 -25.44
C ALA A 194 -13.02 7.59 -24.21
N ASN A 195 -14.07 8.40 -24.02
CA ASN A 195 -15.03 8.19 -22.93
C ASN A 195 -15.87 6.95 -23.16
N ARG A 196 -16.29 6.71 -24.41
CA ARG A 196 -17.04 5.50 -24.75
C ARG A 196 -16.18 4.25 -24.61
N CYS A 197 -14.92 4.32 -25.05
CA CYS A 197 -13.94 3.24 -24.88
C CYS A 197 -13.74 2.87 -23.40
N ALA A 198 -13.63 3.87 -22.52
CA ALA A 198 -13.46 3.65 -21.09
C ALA A 198 -14.67 2.95 -20.45
N GLN A 199 -15.90 3.33 -20.85
CA GLN A 199 -17.13 2.69 -20.39
C GLN A 199 -17.23 1.24 -20.84
N VAL A 200 -16.97 0.98 -22.13
CA VAL A 200 -17.08 -0.36 -22.72
C VAL A 200 -16.02 -1.31 -22.16
N ALA A 201 -14.78 -0.85 -22.01
CA ALA A 201 -13.70 -1.66 -21.45
C ALA A 201 -13.67 -1.70 -19.91
N GLY A 202 -14.57 -1.00 -19.23
CA GLY A 202 -14.62 -0.95 -17.76
C GLY A 202 -13.35 -0.37 -17.12
N VAL A 203 -12.67 0.55 -17.80
CA VAL A 203 -11.41 1.17 -17.34
C VAL A 203 -11.60 2.65 -17.06
N SER A 204 -10.63 3.26 -16.36
CA SER A 204 -10.64 4.71 -16.19
C SER A 204 -10.39 5.42 -17.52
N TRP A 205 -10.99 6.60 -17.71
CA TRP A 205 -10.79 7.43 -18.91
C TRP A 205 -9.31 7.70 -19.22
N GLY A 206 -8.52 7.99 -18.18
CA GLY A 206 -7.08 8.20 -18.31
C GLY A 206 -6.36 6.98 -18.88
N LYS A 207 -6.72 5.77 -18.42
CA LYS A 207 -6.12 4.52 -18.91
C LYS A 207 -6.48 4.25 -20.37
N ALA A 208 -7.74 4.44 -20.76
CA ALA A 208 -8.16 4.31 -22.16
C ALA A 208 -7.40 5.29 -23.07
N ARG A 209 -7.26 6.56 -22.65
CA ARG A 209 -6.49 7.56 -23.40
C ARG A 209 -5.01 7.20 -23.51
N ASP A 210 -4.40 6.68 -22.45
CA ASP A 210 -2.99 6.28 -22.46
C ASP A 210 -2.75 5.12 -23.43
N VAL A 211 -3.66 4.13 -23.49
CA VAL A 211 -3.61 3.04 -24.48
C VAL A 211 -3.72 3.59 -25.91
N LEU A 212 -4.66 4.51 -26.17
CA LEU A 212 -4.81 5.12 -27.49
C LEU A 212 -3.59 5.97 -27.90
N ARG A 213 -2.96 6.67 -26.95
CA ARG A 213 -1.70 7.40 -27.16
C ARG A 213 -0.54 6.48 -27.51
N GLN A 214 -0.38 5.37 -26.79
CA GLN A 214 0.65 4.38 -27.08
C GLN A 214 0.53 3.81 -28.50
N ARG A 215 -0.70 3.76 -29.03
CA ARG A 215 -1.00 3.30 -30.38
C ARG A 215 -1.04 4.42 -31.43
N GLY A 216 -0.69 5.66 -31.06
CA GLY A 216 -0.69 6.81 -31.98
C GLY A 216 -2.08 7.27 -32.45
N MET A 217 -3.16 6.79 -31.82
CA MET A 217 -4.54 7.09 -32.22
C MET A 217 -5.12 8.32 -31.52
N TRP A 218 -4.41 8.88 -30.55
CA TRP A 218 -4.86 10.05 -29.80
C TRP A 218 -3.71 11.04 -29.64
N GLU A 219 -3.74 12.13 -30.40
CA GLU A 219 -2.78 13.24 -30.28
C GLU A 219 -3.19 14.21 -29.16
N LYS A 220 -2.23 15.00 -28.69
CA LYS A 220 -2.38 15.85 -27.50
C LYS A 220 -3.31 17.03 -27.72
#